data_AF-A0A835P7D3-F1
#
_entry.id   AF-A0A835P7D3-F1
#
_cell.length_a   1.000
_cell.length_b   1.000
_cell.length_c   1.000
_cell.angle_alpha   90.00
_cell.angle_beta   90.00
_cell.angle_gamma   90.00
#
_symmetry.space_group_name_H-M   'P 1'
#
loop_
_entity.id
_entity.type
_entity.pdbx_description
1 polymer ?
#
loop_
_entity_poly.entity_id
_entity_poly.type
_entity_poly.pdbx_seq_one_letter_code
_entity_poly.pdbx_strand_id
1 'polypeptide(L)'
;MIHQPSSVFEDDESIEFAMDIDLILHLRRNVLRAYTERTYASPWVIAYDLERDVFMSATEAQTHGVVDLVGFESENENFVGDSHTDILPRMDLHFYFYQIKIFHDLFSFRFKRNDS
;
A
#
# COMPACT_ATOMS: atom_id res chain seq x y z
N MET A 1 -6.72 6.22 3.79
CA MET A 1 -6.21 5.81 2.46
C MET A 1 -4.72 5.65 2.59
N ILE A 2 -4.19 4.55 2.08
CA ILE A 2 -2.75 4.38 1.91
C ILE A 2 -2.50 4.22 0.42
N HIS A 3 -1.49 4.91 -0.10
CA HIS A 3 -1.14 4.84 -1.52
C HIS A 3 0.37 5.02 -1.66
N GLN A 4 0.91 4.54 -2.77
CA GLN A 4 2.31 4.66 -3.08
C GLN A 4 2.70 6.12 -3.33
N PRO A 5 3.95 6.51 -3.00
CA PRO A 5 4.50 7.79 -3.43
C PRO A 5 4.43 7.93 -4.95
N SER A 6 4.01 9.10 -5.42
CA SER A 6 3.92 9.43 -6.84
C SER A 6 4.67 10.73 -7.11
N SER A 7 5.31 10.81 -8.27
CA SER A 7 5.85 12.06 -8.82
C SER A 7 5.29 12.29 -10.21
N VAL A 8 5.22 13.55 -10.62
CA VAL A 8 5.00 13.91 -12.01
C VAL A 8 6.37 14.01 -12.64
N PHE A 9 6.65 13.12 -13.60
CA PHE A 9 7.87 13.21 -14.40
C PHE A 9 7.57 14.06 -15.62
N GLU A 10 8.50 14.94 -16.00
CA GLU A 10 8.54 15.43 -17.38
C GLU A 10 9.17 14.35 -18.26
N ASP A 11 8.70 14.21 -19.51
CA ASP A 11 9.21 13.24 -20.49
C ASP A 11 10.62 13.63 -20.95
N ASP A 12 11.59 13.52 -20.05
CA ASP A 12 13.01 13.76 -20.31
C ASP A 12 13.81 12.50 -19.96
N GLU A 13 14.60 12.00 -20.91
CA GLU A 13 15.49 10.83 -20.71
C GLU A 13 16.82 11.25 -20.04
N SER A 14 16.80 12.27 -19.19
CA SER A 14 18.01 12.82 -18.58
C SER A 14 18.46 12.04 -17.33
N ILE A 15 19.67 12.34 -16.87
CA ILE A 15 20.23 11.81 -15.62
C ILE A 15 19.34 12.21 -14.43
N GLU A 16 18.67 13.36 -14.51
CA GLU A 16 17.74 13.84 -13.48
C GLU A 16 16.53 12.91 -13.34
N PHE A 17 15.96 12.46 -14.47
CA PHE A 17 14.88 11.45 -14.46
C PHE A 17 15.30 10.13 -13.81
N ALA A 18 16.53 9.66 -14.07
CA ALA A 18 17.05 8.46 -13.42
C ALA A 18 17.23 8.64 -11.89
N MET A 19 17.68 9.82 -11.45
CA MET A 19 17.77 10.15 -10.02
C MET A 19 16.39 10.22 -9.37
N ASP A 20 15.39 10.74 -10.07
CA ASP A 20 14.01 10.82 -9.58
C ASP A 20 13.38 9.44 -9.40
N ILE A 21 13.63 8.50 -10.32
CA ILE A 21 13.22 7.10 -10.15
C ILE A 21 13.83 6.49 -8.88
N ASP A 22 15.15 6.65 -8.68
CA ASP A 22 15.84 6.12 -7.50
C ASP A 22 15.29 6.74 -6.20
N LEU A 23 14.95 8.03 -6.23
CA LEU A 23 14.31 8.72 -5.11
C LEU A 23 12.92 8.14 -4.81
N ILE A 24 12.06 7.95 -5.81
CA ILE A 24 10.72 7.36 -5.59
C ILE A 24 10.82 5.94 -5.05
N LEU A 25 11.73 5.12 -5.59
CA LEU A 25 11.95 3.76 -5.10
C LEU A 25 12.46 3.75 -3.65
N HIS A 26 13.32 4.71 -3.29
CA HIS A 26 13.77 4.88 -1.91
C HIS A 26 12.62 5.29 -0.98
N LEU A 27 11.82 6.27 -1.36
CA LEU A 27 10.64 6.71 -0.61
C LEU A 27 9.65 5.57 -0.43
N ARG A 28 9.34 4.82 -1.49
CA ARG A 28 8.44 3.66 -1.45
C ARG A 28 8.89 2.63 -0.42
N ARG A 29 10.18 2.28 -0.40
CA ARG A 29 10.74 1.34 0.59
C ARG A 29 10.62 1.86 2.02
N ASN A 30 10.87 3.16 2.23
CA ASN A 30 10.77 3.77 3.56
C ASN A 30 9.32 3.79 4.06
N VAL A 31 8.36 4.14 3.20
CA VAL A 31 6.93 4.12 3.52
C VAL A 31 6.46 2.71 3.85
N LEU A 32 6.82 1.72 3.03
CA LEU A 32 6.52 0.30 3.29
C LEU A 32 7.03 -0.13 4.67
N ARG A 33 8.28 0.20 5.00
CA ARG A 33 8.88 -0.11 6.31
C ARG A 33 8.12 0.58 7.45
N ALA A 34 7.86 1.87 7.30
CA ALA A 34 7.17 2.67 8.31
C ALA A 34 5.77 2.15 8.64
N TYR A 35 5.01 1.69 7.63
CA TYR A 35 3.70 1.09 7.83
C TYR A 35 3.81 -0.30 8.44
N THR A 36 4.73 -1.14 7.96
CA THR A 36 4.98 -2.49 8.53
C THR A 36 5.29 -2.40 10.03
N GLU A 37 6.14 -1.45 10.42
CA GLU A 37 6.55 -1.25 11.82
C GLU A 37 5.41 -0.74 12.71
N ARG A 38 4.51 0.11 12.18
CA ARG A 38 3.44 0.74 12.97
C ARG A 38 2.18 -0.11 13.07
N THR A 39 1.80 -0.74 11.97
CA THR A 39 0.56 -1.54 11.88
C THR A 39 0.77 -2.98 12.32
N TYR A 40 2.02 -3.44 12.36
CA TYR A 40 2.40 -4.85 12.52
C TYR A 40 1.81 -5.78 11.44
N ALA A 41 1.22 -5.21 10.38
CA ALA A 41 0.84 -5.95 9.21
C ALA A 41 2.10 -6.42 8.49
N SER A 42 1.98 -7.52 7.77
CA SER A 42 3.07 -8.04 6.98
C SER A 42 3.45 -7.10 5.83
N PRO A 43 4.71 -7.15 5.37
CA PRO A 43 5.15 -6.33 4.24
C PRO A 43 4.32 -6.53 2.96
N TRP A 44 3.78 -7.73 2.72
CA TRP A 44 2.99 -7.99 1.51
C TRP A 44 1.63 -7.31 1.54
N VAL A 45 0.95 -7.26 2.70
CA VAL A 45 -0.35 -6.57 2.83
C VAL A 45 -0.16 -5.10 2.56
N ILE A 46 0.82 -4.48 3.23
CA ILE A 46 1.11 -3.06 3.03
C ILE A 46 1.50 -2.77 1.58
N ALA A 47 2.34 -3.60 0.95
CA ALA A 47 2.73 -3.40 -0.44
C ALA A 47 1.56 -3.53 -1.42
N TYR A 48 0.61 -4.41 -1.14
CA TYR A 48 -0.60 -4.57 -1.94
C TYR A 48 -1.55 -3.37 -1.80
N ASP A 49 -1.72 -2.88 -0.57
CA ASP A 49 -2.61 -1.77 -0.29
C ASP A 49 -2.03 -0.42 -0.70
N LEU A 50 -0.70 -0.23 -0.67
CA LEU A 50 -0.04 0.94 -1.27
C LEU A 50 -0.28 1.03 -2.78
N GLU A 51 -0.55 -0.10 -3.44
CA GLU A 51 -0.73 -0.15 -4.90
C GLU A 51 -2.15 0.16 -5.33
N ARG A 52 -3.06 0.18 -4.36
CA ARG A 52 -4.47 0.42 -4.56
C ARG A 52 -4.79 1.79 -4.02
N ASP A 53 -5.25 2.67 -4.89
CA ASP A 53 -5.76 3.98 -4.47
C ASP A 53 -7.19 3.82 -3.96
N VAL A 54 -7.34 3.26 -2.76
CA VAL A 54 -8.63 2.96 -2.13
C VAL A 54 -8.68 3.52 -0.71
N PHE A 55 -9.77 4.21 -0.41
CA PHE A 55 -10.05 4.68 0.94
C PHE A 55 -10.45 3.52 1.84
N MET A 56 -9.97 3.55 3.09
CA MET A 56 -10.42 2.67 4.16
C MET A 56 -11.43 3.44 5.01
N SER A 57 -12.51 2.79 5.43
CA SER A 57 -13.38 3.24 6.50
C SER A 57 -12.62 3.30 7.84
N ALA A 58 -13.21 3.95 8.84
CA ALA A 58 -12.59 4.05 10.17
C ALA A 58 -12.36 2.66 10.79
N THR A 59 -13.33 1.75 10.67
CA THR A 59 -13.22 0.37 11.17
C THR A 59 -12.18 -0.43 10.39
N GLU A 60 -12.13 -0.30 9.07
CA GLU A 60 -11.09 -0.96 8.25
C GLU A 60 -9.69 -0.45 8.62
N ALA A 61 -9.51 0.86 8.81
CA ALA A 61 -8.25 1.44 9.25
C ALA A 61 -7.84 0.95 10.65
N GLN A 62 -8.82 0.71 11.54
CA GLN A 62 -8.57 0.13 12.85
C GLN A 62 -8.14 -1.33 12.75
N THR A 63 -8.85 -2.16 11.97
CA THR A 63 -8.48 -3.55 11.71
C THR A 63 -7.11 -3.66 11.04
N HIS A 64 -6.78 -2.70 10.18
CA HIS A 64 -5.47 -2.61 9.52
C HIS A 64 -4.35 -2.15 10.47
N GLY A 65 -4.67 -1.71 11.70
CA GLY A 65 -3.69 -1.23 12.67
C GLY A 65 -3.15 0.17 12.38
N VAL A 66 -3.82 0.93 11.52
CA VAL A 66 -3.46 2.32 11.20
C VAL A 66 -3.95 3.28 12.29
N VAL A 67 -5.06 2.95 12.95
CA VAL A 67 -5.61 3.68 14.10
C VAL A 67 -5.92 2.73 15.24
N ASP A 68 -5.77 3.19 16.49
CA ASP A 68 -6.03 2.35 17.66
C ASP A 68 -7.53 2.26 18.01
N LEU A 69 -8.25 3.37 17.89
CA LEU A 69 -9.65 3.51 18.31
C LEU A 69 -10.46 4.29 17.27
N VAL A 70 -11.69 3.84 17.05
CA VAL A 70 -12.72 4.57 16.33
C VAL A 70 -13.65 5.23 17.35
N GLY A 71 -13.79 6.55 17.27
CA GLY A 71 -14.71 7.29 18.14
C GLY A 71 -16.17 7.05 17.74
N PHE A 72 -17.05 7.03 18.73
CA PHE A 72 -18.50 7.09 18.53
C PHE A 72 -19.02 8.39 19.12
N GLU A 73 -20.01 9.00 18.47
CA GLU A 73 -20.75 10.09 19.07
C GLU A 73 -21.57 9.51 20.23
N SER A 74 -21.34 9.98 21.46
CA SER A 74 -22.17 9.58 22.59
C SER A 74 -23.52 10.28 22.45
N GLU A 75 -24.46 9.65 21.77
CA GLU A 75 -25.86 9.99 21.98
C GLU A 75 -26.21 9.60 23.41
N ASN A 76 -26.61 10.59 24.20
CA ASN A 76 -27.09 10.35 25.55
C ASN A 76 -28.32 9.43 25.46
N GLU A 77 -28.17 8.26 26.09
CA GLU A 77 -29.18 7.30 26.53
C GLU A 77 -29.86 6.35 25.50
N ASN A 78 -29.62 5.05 25.81
CA ASN A 78 -30.49 3.88 25.64
C ASN A 78 -30.75 3.34 24.23
N PHE A 79 -30.02 2.30 23.79
CA PHE A 79 -30.65 1.17 23.11
C PHE A 79 -29.85 -0.14 23.23
N VAL A 80 -30.61 -1.24 23.26
CA VAL A 80 -30.28 -2.62 23.66
C VAL A 80 -29.93 -3.51 22.45
N GLY A 81 -28.86 -4.33 22.55
CA GLY A 81 -28.61 -5.56 21.77
C GLY A 81 -28.34 -5.38 20.26
N ASP A 82 -27.58 -6.21 19.54
CA ASP A 82 -27.09 -7.57 19.80
C ASP A 82 -26.03 -8.02 18.73
N SER A 83 -25.23 -9.01 19.11
CA SER A 83 -24.49 -10.06 18.36
C SER A 83 -23.63 -9.78 17.10
N HIS A 84 -22.32 -10.05 17.26
CA HIS A 84 -21.39 -10.85 16.43
C HIS A 84 -21.60 -11.01 14.90
N THR A 85 -20.54 -10.79 14.11
CA THR A 85 -19.80 -11.90 13.44
C THR A 85 -18.49 -11.39 12.80
N ASP A 86 -17.40 -12.08 13.13
CA ASP A 86 -16.10 -11.97 12.46
C ASP A 86 -16.16 -12.62 11.07
N ILE A 87 -15.60 -11.95 10.05
CA ILE A 87 -15.46 -12.50 8.70
C ILE A 87 -14.00 -12.33 8.26
N LEU A 88 -13.24 -13.44 8.21
CA LEU A 88 -11.92 -13.50 7.58
C LEU A 88 -12.09 -13.75 6.08
N PRO A 89 -11.45 -12.98 5.17
CA PRO A 89 -11.48 -13.32 3.76
C PRO A 89 -10.49 -14.45 3.44
N ARG A 90 -11.02 -15.42 2.68
CA ARG A 90 -10.37 -16.63 2.16
C ARG A 90 -9.32 -16.25 1.10
N MET A 91 -8.09 -16.72 1.29
CA MET A 91 -6.99 -16.59 0.33
C MET A 91 -7.34 -17.32 -0.98
N ASP A 92 -7.35 -16.61 -2.11
CA ASP A 92 -7.48 -17.20 -3.45
C ASP A 92 -6.10 -17.29 -4.13
N LEU A 93 -5.86 -18.35 -4.90
CA LEU A 93 -4.57 -18.73 -5.49
C LEU A 93 -4.05 -17.77 -6.59
N HIS A 94 -4.72 -16.64 -6.79
CA HIS A 94 -4.37 -15.60 -7.74
C HIS A 94 -3.18 -14.71 -7.28
N PHE A 95 -2.35 -15.21 -6.36
CA PHE A 95 -1.22 -14.49 -5.74
C PHE A 95 0.14 -14.80 -6.38
N TYR A 96 0.27 -15.84 -7.22
CA TYR A 96 1.56 -16.20 -7.83
C TYR A 96 1.93 -15.44 -9.11
N PHE A 97 1.00 -14.70 -9.73
CA PHE A 97 1.26 -14.01 -11.01
C PHE A 97 1.62 -12.53 -10.89
N TYR A 98 1.39 -11.88 -9.74
CA TYR A 98 1.66 -10.43 -9.60
C TYR A 98 3.12 -10.09 -9.28
N GLN A 99 3.94 -11.07 -8.87
CA GLN A 99 5.38 -10.86 -8.70
C GLN A 99 6.13 -10.59 -10.03
N ILE A 100 5.49 -10.84 -11.18
CA ILE A 100 6.15 -10.69 -12.49
C ILE A 100 6.05 -9.26 -13.02
N LYS A 101 5.04 -8.46 -12.65
CA LYS A 101 4.80 -7.16 -13.30
C LYS A 101 5.79 -6.07 -12.90
N ILE A 102 6.12 -5.98 -11.61
CA ILE A 102 7.13 -5.02 -11.12
C ILE A 102 8.54 -5.41 -11.57
N PHE A 103 8.83 -6.71 -11.72
CA PHE A 103 10.09 -7.17 -12.30
C PHE A 103 10.17 -6.91 -13.81
N HIS A 104 9.07 -7.07 -14.56
CA HIS A 104 9.06 -6.91 -16.02
C HIS A 104 9.25 -5.45 -16.45
N ASP A 105 8.63 -4.50 -15.75
CA ASP A 105 8.73 -3.08 -16.08
C ASP A 105 10.12 -2.51 -15.73
N LEU A 106 10.75 -2.98 -14.63
CA LEU A 106 12.14 -2.60 -14.30
C LEU A 106 13.20 -3.30 -15.17
N PHE A 107 13.00 -4.55 -15.56
CA PHE A 107 13.98 -5.28 -16.39
C PHE A 107 14.02 -4.75 -17.82
N SER A 108 12.87 -4.35 -18.39
CA SER A 108 12.80 -3.72 -19.72
C SER A 108 13.56 -2.39 -19.77
N PHE A 109 13.55 -1.61 -18.68
CA PHE A 109 14.30 -0.35 -18.59
C PHE A 109 15.81 -0.56 -18.35
N ARG A 110 16.18 -1.58 -17.56
CA ARG A 110 17.59 -1.93 -17.27
C ARG A 110 18.29 -2.54 -18.48
N PHE A 111 17.61 -3.33 -19.30
CA PHE A 111 18.22 -4.00 -20.48
C PHE A 111 18.48 -3.02 -21.62
N LYS A 112 17.61 -2.02 -21.82
CA LYS A 112 17.80 -0.97 -22.84
C LYS A 112 19.10 -0.15 -22.68
N ARG A 113 19.68 -0.13 -21.48
CA ARG A 113 20.94 0.56 -21.16
C ARG A 113 22.20 -0.24 -21.48
N ASN A 114 22.10 -1.54 -21.77
CA ASN A 114 23.27 -2.40 -22.02
C ASN A 114 23.52 -2.68 -23.51
N ASP A 115 22.67 -2.17 -24.41
CA ASP A 115 22.76 -2.39 -25.86
C ASP A 115 23.23 -1.13 -26.65
N SER A 116 23.96 -0.21 -25.99
CA SER A 116 24.56 0.99 -26.62
C SER A 116 26.05 1.13 -26.32
#